data_AF-A0A2Z6RZ16-F1
#
_entry.id   AF-A0A2Z6RZ16-F1
#
_cell.length_a   1.000
_cell.length_b   1.000
_cell.length_c   1.000
_cell.angle_alpha   90.00
_cell.angle_beta   90.00
_cell.angle_gamma   90.00
#
_symmetry.space_group_name_H-M   'P 1'
#
loop_
_entity.id
_entity.type
_entity.pdbx_description
1 polymer ?
#
loop_
_entity_poly.entity_id
_entity_poly.type
_entity_poly.pdbx_seq_one_letter_code
_entity_poly.pdbx_strand_id
1 'polypeptide(L)'
;MDNSLANLTKNLGGKHPITSQDRAPTNPRIYFNPKREDLTGDYQHAQKVWKTFGCKNLSEYHDLYLKIDVLSLADVWTQFRKTCIKYYELDPSHYVSAPSLSWDAMLKKTGVKIELFTDMSMHDFIEKAKRGGISKACKRYFKANNPKIGQAFNPSKPTS
;
A
#
# COMPACT_ATOMS: atom_id res chain seq x y z
N MET A 1 24.41 13.58 2.91
CA MET A 1 22.96 13.85 3.00
C MET A 1 22.80 15.34 2.89
N ASP A 2 22.31 15.81 1.74
CA ASP A 2 22.35 17.21 1.33
C ASP A 2 21.67 18.15 2.31
N ASN A 3 22.34 19.27 2.58
CA ASN A 3 21.87 20.43 3.34
C ASN A 3 20.60 21.10 2.76
N SER A 4 19.98 20.54 1.72
CA SER A 4 18.83 21.09 0.99
C SER A 4 17.55 21.09 1.83
N LEU A 5 17.25 19.98 2.52
CA LEU A 5 16.07 19.88 3.41
C LEU A 5 16.24 20.73 4.69
N ALA A 6 17.47 20.77 5.23
CA ALA A 6 17.82 21.63 6.37
C ALA A 6 17.75 23.14 6.05
N ASN A 7 17.76 23.52 4.78
CA ASN A 7 17.65 24.92 4.35
C ASN A 7 16.19 25.35 4.08
N LEU A 8 15.28 24.41 3.81
CA LEU A 8 13.85 24.70 3.66
C LEU A 8 13.20 25.13 4.98
N THR A 9 13.63 24.54 6.10
CA THR A 9 13.12 24.86 7.44
C THR A 9 13.76 26.12 8.05
N LYS A 10 14.97 26.49 7.64
CA LYS A 10 15.63 27.75 8.08
C LYS A 10 14.94 29.03 7.62
N ASN A 11 14.23 28.98 6.49
CA ASN A 11 13.51 30.14 5.92
C ASN A 11 12.11 30.33 6.52
N LEU A 12 11.62 29.34 7.27
CA LEU A 12 10.37 29.44 8.03
C LEU A 12 10.75 30.06 9.38
N GLY A 13 10.68 31.39 9.48
CA GLY A 13 10.97 32.10 10.73
C GLY A 13 10.24 31.49 11.93
N GLY A 14 10.79 31.61 13.13
CA GLY A 14 10.37 30.88 14.36
C GLY A 14 8.92 31.05 14.84
N LYS A 15 8.05 31.70 14.04
CA LYS A 15 6.59 31.80 14.22
C LYS A 15 5.80 30.99 13.17
N HIS A 16 6.42 30.11 12.39
CA HIS A 16 5.69 29.27 11.44
C HIS A 16 4.89 28.18 12.21
N PRO A 17 3.62 27.89 11.87
CA PRO A 17 2.76 26.98 12.65
C PRO A 17 3.34 25.59 12.88
N ILE A 18 4.19 25.15 11.95
CA ILE A 18 4.87 23.84 12.00
C ILE A 18 6.11 23.89 12.91
N THR A 19 6.80 25.04 12.99
CA THR A 19 7.99 25.24 13.84
C THR A 19 7.65 25.75 15.24
N SER A 20 6.44 26.31 15.44
CA SER A 20 6.00 26.89 16.72
C SER A 20 5.26 25.91 17.63
N GLN A 21 5.15 24.63 17.24
CA GLN A 21 4.60 23.59 18.11
C GLN A 21 5.70 23.01 19.00
N ASP A 22 5.99 23.74 20.08
CA ASP A 22 6.93 23.37 21.16
C ASP A 22 6.40 22.27 22.09
N ARG A 23 5.32 21.59 21.70
CA ARG A 23 4.68 20.56 22.54
C ARG A 23 4.49 19.29 21.75
N ALA A 24 4.70 18.15 22.44
CA ALA A 24 4.29 16.85 21.94
C ALA A 24 2.84 16.93 21.45
N PRO A 25 2.45 16.20 20.39
CA PRO A 25 1.07 16.20 19.93
C PRO A 25 0.16 15.93 21.14
N THR A 26 -0.66 16.91 21.51
CA THR A 26 -1.45 16.90 22.74
C THR A 26 -2.86 16.36 22.53
N ASN A 27 -3.24 16.13 21.27
CA ASN A 27 -4.60 15.73 20.92
C ASN A 27 -4.59 14.61 19.88
N PRO A 28 -5.20 13.45 20.17
CA PRO A 28 -5.35 12.37 19.18
C PRO A 28 -6.11 12.79 17.92
N ARG A 29 -6.88 13.90 17.94
CA ARG A 29 -7.57 14.45 16.76
C ARG A 29 -6.66 15.14 15.73
N ILE A 30 -5.37 15.35 16.02
CA ILE A 30 -4.43 15.97 15.06
C ILE A 30 -4.11 15.00 13.90
N TYR A 31 -4.28 13.70 14.12
CA TYR A 31 -4.22 12.71 13.07
C TYR A 31 -5.52 12.76 12.28
N PHE A 32 -5.45 13.17 11.00
CA PHE A 32 -6.57 13.03 10.09
C PHE A 32 -6.91 11.55 9.99
N ASN A 33 -8.06 11.15 10.53
CA ASN A 33 -8.52 9.76 10.56
C ASN A 33 -9.73 9.59 9.65
N PRO A 34 -9.53 9.17 8.39
CA PRO A 34 -10.61 8.97 7.44
C PRO A 34 -11.57 7.85 7.86
N LYS A 35 -11.12 6.94 8.74
CA LYS A 35 -11.83 5.73 9.13
C LYS A 35 -12.62 5.86 10.44
N ARG A 36 -12.48 6.97 11.18
CA ARG A 36 -13.09 7.20 12.51
C ARG A 36 -12.78 6.10 13.54
N GLU A 37 -11.62 5.46 13.43
CA GLU A 37 -11.13 4.45 14.36
C GLU A 37 -10.59 5.06 15.68
N ASP A 38 -10.49 4.27 16.74
CA ASP A 38 -9.89 4.71 18.01
C ASP A 38 -8.37 4.91 17.85
N LEU A 39 -7.91 6.14 18.03
CA LEU A 39 -6.49 6.55 17.86
C LEU A 39 -5.69 6.48 19.16
N THR A 40 -6.27 5.96 20.24
CA THR A 40 -5.62 5.93 21.56
C THR A 40 -4.30 5.15 21.52
N GLY A 41 -4.26 4.04 20.77
CA GLY A 41 -3.04 3.23 20.60
C GLY A 41 -1.92 3.97 19.86
N ASP A 42 -2.23 4.57 18.71
CA ASP A 42 -1.28 5.34 17.90
C ASP A 42 -0.72 6.55 18.68
N TYR A 43 -1.59 7.19 19.47
CA TYR A 43 -1.19 8.30 20.33
C TYR A 43 -0.21 7.87 21.43
N GLN A 44 -0.49 6.77 22.13
CA GLN A 44 0.43 6.21 23.13
C GLN A 44 1.77 5.81 22.51
N HIS A 45 1.74 5.24 21.29
CA HIS A 45 2.94 4.92 20.54
C HIS A 45 3.75 6.18 20.21
N ALA A 46 3.11 7.22 19.67
CA ALA A 46 3.77 8.49 19.36
C ALA A 46 4.40 9.14 20.60
N GLN A 47 3.71 9.13 21.75
CA GLN A 47 4.26 9.63 23.02
C GLN A 47 5.47 8.80 23.48
N LYS A 48 5.44 7.48 23.31
CA LYS A 48 6.56 6.60 23.63
C LYS A 48 7.76 6.92 22.75
N VAL A 49 7.57 7.04 21.43
CA VAL A 49 8.63 7.41 20.48
C VAL A 49 9.21 8.77 20.83
N TRP A 50 8.36 9.79 21.03
CA TRP A 50 8.76 11.13 21.42
C TRP A 50 9.66 11.13 22.66
N LYS A 51 9.27 10.42 23.73
CA LYS A 51 10.06 10.32 24.96
C LYS A 51 11.35 9.52 24.76
N THR A 52 11.29 8.40 24.03
CA THR A 52 12.42 7.49 23.82
C THR A 52 13.55 8.16 23.04
N PHE A 53 13.19 8.95 22.02
CA PHE A 53 14.16 9.66 21.19
C PHE A 53 14.43 11.10 21.66
N GLY A 54 13.82 11.51 22.77
CA GLY A 54 14.07 12.82 23.40
C GLY A 54 13.66 14.01 22.54
N CYS A 55 12.63 13.86 21.69
CA CYS A 55 12.16 14.94 20.82
C CYS A 55 11.72 16.15 21.66
N LYS A 56 12.12 17.35 21.25
CA LYS A 56 11.79 18.60 21.96
C LYS A 56 10.64 19.35 21.32
N ASN A 57 10.48 19.20 20.00
CA ASN A 57 9.46 19.87 19.21
C ASN A 57 8.99 18.95 18.08
N LEU A 58 7.91 19.36 17.41
CA LEU A 58 7.30 18.54 16.36
C LEU A 58 8.23 18.36 15.15
N SER A 59 9.10 19.33 14.87
CA SER A 59 10.08 19.22 13.77
C SER A 59 11.03 18.05 13.99
N GLU A 60 11.60 17.91 15.19
CA GLU A 60 12.51 16.79 15.51
C GLU A 60 11.80 15.43 15.41
N TYR A 61 10.54 15.36 15.85
CA TYR A 61 9.72 14.16 15.70
C TYR A 61 9.41 13.84 14.23
N HIS A 62 9.12 14.86 13.42
CA HIS A 62 8.89 14.72 11.98
C HIS A 62 10.14 14.26 11.23
N ASP A 63 11.30 14.86 11.54
CA ASP A 63 12.58 14.48 10.94
C ASP A 63 12.94 13.03 11.29
N LEU A 64 12.64 12.59 12.53
CA LEU A 64 12.79 11.20 12.93
C LEU A 64 11.90 10.27 12.10
N TYR A 65 10.62 10.61 11.93
CA TYR A 65 9.69 9.83 11.12
C TYR A 65 10.16 9.72 9.67
N LEU A 66 10.50 10.84 9.03
CA LEU A 66 11.00 10.86 7.65
C LEU A 66 12.28 10.04 7.51
N LYS A 67 13.19 10.12 8.49
CA LYS A 67 14.43 9.33 8.48
C LYS A 67 14.12 7.84 8.53
N ILE A 68 13.19 7.41 9.39
CA ILE A 68 12.78 6.00 9.47
C ILE A 68 12.14 5.54 8.16
N ASP A 69 11.27 6.36 7.56
CA ASP A 69 10.60 6.03 6.29
C ASP A 69 11.61 5.85 5.15
N VAL A 70 12.55 6.79 5.00
CA VAL A 70 13.62 6.72 4.00
C VAL A 70 14.54 5.53 4.24
N LEU A 71 14.96 5.28 5.49
CA LEU A 71 15.85 4.15 5.81
C LEU A 71 15.16 2.81 5.57
N SER A 72 13.89 2.68 5.95
CA SER A 72 13.12 1.45 5.74
C SER A 72 12.92 1.17 4.26
N LEU A 73 12.59 2.21 3.47
CA LEU A 73 12.49 2.08 2.02
C LEU A 73 13.83 1.71 1.39
N ALA A 74 14.93 2.33 1.84
CA ALA A 74 16.27 2.02 1.34
C ALA A 74 16.68 0.57 1.63
N ASP A 75 16.35 0.04 2.80
CA ASP A 75 16.65 -1.35 3.16
C ASP A 75 15.86 -2.35 2.29
N VAL A 76 14.54 -2.15 2.18
CA VAL A 76 13.68 -2.95 1.30
C VAL A 76 14.14 -2.87 -0.15
N TRP A 77 14.46 -1.67 -0.65
CA TRP A 77 14.95 -1.49 -2.02
C TRP A 77 16.30 -2.16 -2.26
N THR A 78 17.22 -2.07 -1.31
CA THR A 78 18.54 -2.73 -1.40
C THR A 78 18.38 -4.25 -1.47
N GLN A 79 17.51 -4.82 -0.63
CA GLN A 79 17.24 -6.25 -0.65
C GLN A 79 16.52 -6.68 -1.93
N PHE A 80 15.57 -5.87 -2.43
CA PHE A 80 14.90 -6.10 -3.70
C PHE A 80 15.90 -6.11 -4.87
N ARG A 81 16.81 -5.14 -4.93
CA ARG A 81 17.87 -5.06 -5.95
C ARG A 81 18.79 -6.28 -5.93
N LYS A 82 19.29 -6.67 -4.75
CA LYS A 82 20.11 -7.88 -4.58
C LYS A 82 19.37 -9.13 -5.07
N THR A 83 18.08 -9.25 -4.74
CA THR A 83 17.25 -10.39 -5.14
C THR A 83 17.06 -10.43 -6.66
N CYS A 84 16.73 -9.31 -7.30
CA CYS A 84 16.55 -9.24 -8.74
C CYS A 84 17.83 -9.55 -9.51
N ILE A 85 18.97 -9.00 -9.09
CA ILE A 85 20.27 -9.31 -9.71
C ILE A 85 20.59 -10.81 -9.55
N LYS A 86 20.31 -11.41 -8.38
CA LYS A 86 20.56 -12.83 -8.14
C LYS A 86 19.70 -13.77 -8.98
N TYR A 87 18.40 -13.49 -9.12
CA TYR A 87 17.44 -14.43 -9.73
C TYR A 87 17.11 -14.13 -11.20
N TYR A 88 17.14 -12.85 -11.58
CA TYR A 88 16.80 -12.40 -12.94
C TYR A 88 18.02 -11.93 -13.69
N GLU A 89 19.16 -11.70 -13.01
CA GLU A 89 20.36 -11.09 -13.59
C GLU A 89 20.03 -9.74 -14.26
N LEU A 90 19.09 -9.01 -13.66
CA LEU A 90 18.62 -7.69 -14.10
C LEU A 90 18.65 -6.74 -12.89
N ASP A 91 19.09 -5.51 -13.12
CA ASP A 91 19.06 -4.46 -12.09
C ASP A 91 17.71 -3.72 -12.15
N PRO A 92 16.87 -3.77 -11.10
CA PRO A 92 15.58 -3.07 -11.07
C PRO A 92 15.72 -1.55 -11.22
N SER A 93 16.89 -0.98 -10.94
CA SER A 93 17.14 0.47 -11.04
C SER A 93 17.13 0.98 -12.49
N HIS A 94 17.18 0.10 -13.48
CA HIS A 94 17.08 0.45 -14.91
C HIS A 94 15.64 0.45 -15.44
N TYR A 95 14.65 0.19 -14.58
CA TYR A 95 13.25 0.08 -14.96
C TYR A 95 12.41 1.13 -14.24
N VAL A 96 11.42 1.66 -14.94
CA VAL A 96 10.46 2.62 -14.39
C VAL A 96 9.55 1.96 -13.34
N SER A 97 9.26 0.66 -13.50
CA SER A 97 8.29 -0.06 -12.67
C SER A 97 8.57 -1.57 -12.60
N ALA A 98 8.05 -2.22 -11.54
CA ALA A 98 8.17 -3.66 -11.35
C ALA A 98 7.55 -4.51 -12.50
N PRO A 99 6.43 -4.13 -13.14
CA PRO A 99 5.95 -4.82 -14.34
C PRO A 99 6.93 -4.78 -15.51
N SER A 100 7.64 -3.66 -15.71
CA SER A 100 8.64 -3.54 -16.79
C SER A 100 9.83 -4.49 -16.57
N LEU A 101 10.31 -4.55 -15.32
CA LEU A 101 11.32 -5.53 -14.91
C LEU A 101 10.83 -6.97 -15.10
N SER A 102 9.59 -7.25 -14.68
CA SER A 102 9.02 -8.61 -14.76
C SER A 102 8.83 -9.06 -16.20
N TRP A 103 8.46 -8.13 -17.08
CA TRP A 103 8.35 -8.36 -18.51
C TRP A 103 9.71 -8.73 -19.12
N ASP A 104 10.75 -7.95 -18.86
CA ASP A 104 12.08 -8.24 -19.39
C ASP A 104 12.68 -9.53 -18.79
N ALA A 105 12.47 -9.77 -17.49
CA ALA A 105 12.85 -11.02 -16.85
C ALA A 105 12.18 -12.24 -17.52
N MET A 106 10.90 -12.11 -17.90
CA MET A 106 10.16 -13.16 -18.62
C MET A 106 10.74 -13.38 -20.02
N LEU A 107 11.02 -12.30 -20.78
CA LEU A 107 11.63 -12.40 -22.11
C LEU A 107 13.03 -13.04 -22.04
N LYS A 108 13.88 -12.58 -21.11
CA LYS A 108 15.22 -13.14 -20.89
C LYS A 108 15.18 -14.62 -20.53
N LYS A 109 14.23 -15.02 -19.67
CA LYS A 109 14.10 -16.41 -19.22
C LYS A 109 13.55 -17.35 -20.28
N THR A 110 12.59 -16.90 -21.09
CA THR A 110 11.93 -17.75 -22.08
C THR A 110 12.63 -17.71 -23.45
N GLY A 111 13.38 -16.64 -23.75
CA GLY A 111 13.97 -16.41 -25.08
C GLY A 111 12.94 -16.14 -26.17
N VAL A 112 11.66 -15.98 -25.82
CA VAL A 112 10.58 -15.74 -26.77
C VAL A 112 10.73 -14.35 -27.38
N LYS A 113 10.57 -14.27 -28.71
CA LYS A 113 10.43 -13.00 -29.43
C LYS A 113 8.96 -12.76 -29.70
N ILE A 114 8.41 -11.73 -29.07
CA ILE A 114 7.01 -11.34 -29.25
C ILE A 114 6.94 -10.40 -30.44
N GLU A 115 6.09 -10.74 -31.40
CA GLU A 115 5.85 -9.93 -32.59
C GLU A 115 4.95 -8.73 -32.27
N LEU A 116 5.14 -7.64 -33.02
CA LEU A 116 4.26 -6.47 -32.93
C LEU A 116 2.97 -6.75 -33.70
N PHE A 117 1.86 -6.20 -33.24
CA PHE A 117 0.61 -6.23 -33.98
C PHE A 117 0.78 -5.50 -35.32
N THR A 118 0.41 -6.16 -36.41
CA THR A 118 0.51 -5.61 -37.77
C THR A 118 -0.77 -4.90 -38.22
N ASP A 119 -1.90 -5.19 -37.58
CA ASP A 119 -3.20 -4.62 -37.91
C ASP A 119 -4.13 -4.55 -36.69
N MET A 120 -5.20 -3.76 -36.83
CA MET A 120 -6.16 -3.51 -35.76
C MET A 120 -6.95 -4.75 -35.33
N SER A 121 -7.15 -5.72 -36.24
CA SER A 121 -7.95 -6.91 -35.94
C SER A 121 -7.26 -7.82 -34.93
N MET A 122 -5.92 -7.92 -34.99
CA MET A 122 -5.12 -8.63 -33.98
C MET A 122 -5.26 -8.01 -32.60
N HIS A 123 -5.13 -6.68 -32.53
CA HIS A 123 -5.29 -5.93 -31.29
C HIS A 123 -6.69 -6.14 -30.71
N ASP A 124 -7.74 -5.97 -31.52
CA ASP A 124 -9.13 -6.12 -31.09
C ASP A 124 -9.44 -7.55 -30.63
N PHE A 125 -8.86 -8.56 -31.27
CA PHE A 125 -9.00 -9.95 -30.85
C PHE A 125 -8.44 -10.17 -29.45
N ILE A 126 -7.23 -9.67 -29.17
CA ILE A 126 -6.58 -9.79 -27.86
C ILE A 126 -7.34 -9.00 -26.80
N GLU A 127 -7.73 -7.75 -27.10
CA GLU A 127 -8.49 -6.93 -26.15
C GLU A 127 -9.85 -7.55 -25.81
N LYS A 128 -10.57 -8.11 -26.80
CA LYS A 128 -11.82 -8.84 -26.56
C LYS A 128 -11.62 -10.12 -25.75
N ALA A 129 -10.44 -10.72 -25.79
CA ALA A 129 -10.09 -11.93 -25.04
C ALA A 129 -9.62 -11.66 -23.60
N LYS A 130 -9.12 -10.44 -23.29
CA LYS A 130 -8.65 -10.10 -21.94
C LYS A 130 -9.77 -10.20 -20.91
N ARG A 131 -9.51 -10.91 -19.81
CA ARG A 131 -10.38 -11.04 -18.64
C ARG A 131 -9.57 -10.76 -17.37
N GLY A 132 -10.21 -10.18 -16.37
CA GLY A 132 -9.63 -10.06 -15.03
C GLY A 132 -9.73 -11.36 -14.24
N GLY A 133 -9.37 -11.32 -12.97
CA GLY A 133 -9.61 -12.43 -12.04
C GLY A 133 -11.10 -12.69 -11.84
N ILE A 134 -11.47 -13.96 -11.68
CA ILE A 134 -12.85 -14.35 -11.37
C ILE A 134 -13.16 -13.93 -9.93
N SER A 135 -14.09 -12.98 -9.78
CA SER A 135 -14.66 -12.62 -8.47
C SER A 135 -16.11 -13.06 -8.42
N LYS A 136 -16.45 -13.95 -7.49
CA LYS A 136 -17.80 -14.49 -7.34
C LYS A 136 -18.22 -14.52 -5.88
N ALA A 137 -19.27 -13.77 -5.55
CA ALA A 137 -19.99 -13.93 -4.30
C ALA A 137 -21.02 -15.06 -4.46
N CYS A 138 -20.69 -16.25 -3.99
CA CYS A 138 -21.63 -17.38 -3.96
C CYS A 138 -22.58 -17.24 -2.78
N LYS A 139 -23.89 -17.30 -3.01
CA LYS A 139 -24.84 -17.59 -1.92
C LYS A 139 -24.72 -19.08 -1.59
N ARG A 140 -24.49 -19.42 -0.32
CA ARG A 140 -24.67 -20.81 0.12
C ARG A 140 -26.12 -21.20 -0.16
N TYR A 141 -26.32 -22.38 -0.73
CA TYR A 141 -27.66 -22.92 -0.88
C TYR A 141 -28.28 -23.07 0.51
N PHE A 142 -29.40 -22.37 0.74
CA PHE A 142 -30.18 -22.47 1.96
C PHE A 142 -31.64 -22.59 1.55
N LYS A 143 -32.28 -23.69 1.96
CA LYS A 143 -33.70 -23.94 1.76
C LYS A 143 -34.33 -24.16 3.13
N ALA A 144 -34.97 -23.11 3.66
CA ALA A 144 -35.75 -23.20 4.90
C ALA A 144 -37.03 -24.01 4.67
N ASN A 145 -37.39 -24.86 5.62
CA ASN A 145 -38.69 -25.53 5.65
C ASN A 145 -39.66 -24.77 6.57
N ASN A 146 -40.09 -23.58 6.16
CA ASN A 146 -40.96 -22.71 6.95
C ASN A 146 -42.44 -22.87 6.51
N PRO A 147 -43.44 -23.03 7.41
CA PRO A 147 -44.84 -23.23 7.04
C PRO A 147 -45.44 -22.09 6.21
N LYS A 148 -44.84 -20.90 6.24
CA LYS A 148 -45.26 -19.72 5.46
C LYS A 148 -44.91 -19.80 3.97
N ILE A 149 -44.14 -20.80 3.53
CA ILE A 149 -43.76 -20.96 2.12
C ILE A 149 -44.82 -21.70 1.27
N GLY A 150 -46.00 -21.97 1.85
CA GLY A 150 -47.15 -22.54 1.14
C GLY A 150 -46.90 -23.96 0.64
N GLN A 151 -47.20 -24.22 -0.64
CA GLN A 151 -47.08 -25.56 -1.26
C GLN A 151 -45.66 -26.14 -1.24
N ALA A 152 -44.63 -25.31 -1.02
CA ALA A 152 -43.24 -25.77 -0.92
C ALA A 152 -42.84 -26.25 0.49
N PHE A 153 -43.73 -26.12 1.49
CA PHE A 153 -43.53 -26.66 2.83
C PHE A 153 -43.65 -28.18 2.81
N ASN A 154 -42.71 -28.87 3.44
CA ASN A 154 -42.74 -30.33 3.56
C ASN A 154 -43.00 -30.71 5.03
N PRO A 155 -44.21 -31.22 5.36
CA PRO A 155 -44.55 -31.63 6.73
C PRO A 155 -43.69 -32.79 7.26
N SER A 156 -43.09 -33.58 6.37
CA SER A 156 -42.22 -34.71 6.73
C SER A 156 -40.79 -34.29 7.10
N LYS A 157 -40.44 -33.01 6.97
CA LYS A 157 -39.14 -32.47 7.36
C LYS A 157 -39.28 -31.55 8.58
N PRO A 158 -38.25 -31.46 9.45
CA PRO A 158 -38.30 -30.54 10.58
C PRO A 158 -38.45 -29.09 10.10
N THR A 159 -39.22 -28.31 10.85
CA THR A 159 -39.47 -26.90 10.59
C THR A 159 -38.20 -26.09 10.84
N SER A 160 -37.85 -25.21 9.89
CA SER A 160 -36.72 -24.25 10.02
C SER A 160 -37.19 -22.86 10.38
#